data_AF-A0A2G2B9X9-F1
#
_entry.id   AF-A0A2G2B9X9-F1
#
_cell.length_a   1.000
_cell.length_b   1.000
_cell.length_c   1.000
_cell.angle_alpha   90.00
_cell.angle_beta   90.00
_cell.angle_gamma   90.00
#
_symmetry.space_group_name_H-M   'P 1'
#
loop_
_entity.id
_entity.type
_entity.pdbx_description
1 polymer ?
#
loop_
_entity_poly.entity_id
_entity_poly.type
_entity_poly.pdbx_seq_one_letter_code
_entity_poly.pdbx_strand_id
1 'polypeptide(L)' 'MHFQIGTTDLAALYETCKTANAMIFRDWEEAWYRAAGHYIGQVQSIVQDPDGYLLRFEQG' A
#
# COMPACT_ATOMS: atom_id res chain seq x y z
N MET A 1 -11.75 -3.90 9.43
CA MET A 1 -10.62 -4.86 9.42
C MET A 1 -9.51 -4.26 8.55
N HIS A 2 -8.23 -4.54 8.83
CA HIS A 2 -7.11 -4.10 7.98
C HIS A 2 -6.44 -5.34 7.38
N PHE A 3 -6.15 -5.29 6.08
CA PHE A 3 -5.43 -6.35 5.37
C PHE A 3 -4.10 -5.79 4.86
N GLN A 4 -3.05 -6.61 4.94
CA GLN A 4 -1.74 -6.32 4.37
C GLN A 4 -1.47 -7.31 3.26
N ILE A 5 -1.12 -6.79 2.09
CA ILE A 5 -0.95 -7.56 0.85
C ILE A 5 0.39 -7.17 0.22
N GLY A 6 1.31 -8.13 0.14
CA GLY A 6 2.56 -7.96 -0.60
C GLY A 6 2.31 -8.02 -2.10
N THR A 7 2.91 -7.10 -2.85
CA THR A 7 2.86 -7.07 -4.32
C THR A 7 4.28 -7.00 -4.89
N THR A 8 4.44 -7.52 -6.11
CA THR A 8 5.71 -7.42 -6.86
C THR A 8 5.83 -6.12 -7.65
N ASP A 9 4.71 -5.42 -7.88
CA ASP A 9 4.66 -4.15 -8.61
C ASP A 9 3.56 -3.26 -8.01
N LEU A 10 3.95 -2.41 -7.07
CA LEU A 10 3.04 -1.47 -6.43
C LEU A 10 2.62 -0.35 -7.39
N ALA A 11 3.45 0.00 -8.37
CA ALA A 11 3.15 1.07 -9.32
C ALA A 11 2.02 0.71 -10.26
N ALA A 12 2.10 -0.46 -10.88
CA ALA A 12 1.06 -0.94 -11.75
C ALA A 12 -0.27 -1.09 -11.00
N LEU A 13 -0.23 -1.60 -9.76
CA LEU A 13 -1.41 -1.72 -8.91
C LEU A 13 -2.01 -0.34 -8.58
N TYR A 14 -1.19 0.60 -8.14
CA TYR A 14 -1.61 1.94 -7.76
C TYR A 14 -2.27 2.69 -8.94
N GLU A 15 -1.68 2.63 -10.14
CA GLU A 15 -2.27 3.22 -11.33
C GLU A 15 -3.56 2.52 -11.76
N THR A 16 -3.64 1.19 -11.57
CA THR A 16 -4.89 0.44 -11.78
C THR A 16 -5.99 0.92 -10.83
N CYS A 17 -5.67 1.12 -9.55
CA CYS A 17 -6.63 1.64 -8.57
C CYS A 17 -7.11 3.05 -8.92
N LYS A 18 -6.19 3.94 -9.36
CA LYS A 18 -6.55 5.29 -9.80
C LYS A 18 -7.44 5.29 -11.04
N THR A 19 -7.09 4.50 -12.05
CA THR A 19 -7.89 4.40 -13.29
C THR A 19 -9.26 3.78 -13.06
N ALA A 20 -9.37 2.87 -12.09
CA ALA A 20 -10.64 2.32 -11.62
C ALA A 20 -11.43 3.28 -10.69
N ASN A 21 -10.89 4.47 -10.42
CA ASN A 21 -11.48 5.48 -9.53
C ASN A 21 -11.72 4.95 -8.11
N ALA A 22 -10.84 4.05 -7.64
CA ALA A 22 -10.86 3.55 -6.27
C ALA A 22 -10.43 4.65 -5.29
N MET A 23 -10.90 4.57 -4.05
CA MET A 23 -10.55 5.56 -3.02
C MET A 23 -9.15 5.28 -2.49
N ILE A 24 -8.19 6.11 -2.89
CA ILE A 24 -6.84 6.09 -2.32
C ILE A 24 -6.89 6.79 -0.96
N PHE A 25 -6.88 5.99 0.11
CA PHE A 25 -6.90 6.49 1.49
C PHE A 25 -5.53 7.05 1.90
N ARG A 26 -4.45 6.40 1.46
CA ARG A 26 -3.10 6.92 1.56
C ARG A 26 -2.38 6.72 0.24
N ASP A 27 -1.83 7.83 -0.25
CA ASP A 27 -1.03 7.84 -1.47
C ASP A 27 0.23 6.97 -1.34
N TRP A 28 0.94 6.79 -2.44
CA TRP A 28 2.24 6.16 -2.47
C TRP A 28 3.19 6.88 -1.50
N GLU A 29 3.77 6.13 -0.56
CA GLU A 29 4.85 6.62 0.29
C GLU A 29 5.96 5.58 0.45
N GLU A 30 7.18 6.05 0.70
CA GLU A 30 8.26 5.23 1.24
C GLU A 30 8.20 5.24 2.77
N ALA A 31 8.22 4.06 3.38
CA ALA A 31 8.23 3.90 4.83
C ALA A 31 9.42 3.08 5.29
N TRP A 32 10.05 3.56 6.37
CA TRP A 32 11.25 2.98 6.95
C TRP A 32 10.94 2.44 8.34
N TYR A 33 11.01 1.13 8.48
CA TYR A 33 10.70 0.44 9.73
C TYR A 33 11.99 -0.03 10.39
N ARG A 34 12.06 0.10 11.72
CA ARG A 34 13.17 -0.46 12.49
C ARG A 34 12.89 -1.93 12.77
N ALA A 35 13.77 -2.80 12.32
CA ALA A 35 13.72 -4.24 12.59
C ALA A 35 15.11 -4.72 12.98
N ALA A 36 15.24 -5.42 14.12
CA ALA A 36 16.48 -6.07 14.56
C ALA A 36 17.77 -5.21 14.39
N GLY A 37 17.72 -3.93 14.75
CA GLY A 37 18.88 -3.02 14.70
C GLY A 37 19.20 -2.41 13.33
N HIS A 38 18.42 -2.71 12.28
CA HIS A 38 18.52 -2.09 10.96
C HIS A 38 17.19 -1.44 10.54
N TYR A 39 17.22 -0.68 9.45
CA TYR A 39 16.04 -0.10 8.82
C TYR A 39 15.66 -0.90 7.58
N ILE A 40 14.39 -1.25 7.47
CA ILE A 40 13.79 -1.87 6.29
C ILE A 40 12.93 -0.81 5.62
N GLY A 41 13.32 -0.43 4.40
CA GLY A 41 12.51 0.42 3.54
C GLY A 41 11.47 -0.41 2.80
N GLN A 42 10.28 0.12 2.62
CA GLN A 42 9.27 -0.43 1.71
C GLN A 42 8.46 0.72 1.13
N VAL A 43 8.01 0.57 -0.10
CA VAL A 43 6.99 1.43 -0.68
C VAL A 43 5.62 0.86 -0.34
N GLN A 44 4.65 1.73 -0.05
CA GLN A 44 3.30 1.32 0.32
C GLN A 44 2.24 2.31 -0.13
N SER A 45 1.01 1.83 -0.26
CA SER A 45 -0.21 2.64 -0.44
C SER A 45 -1.39 1.96 0.24
N ILE A 46 -2.40 2.76 0.61
CA ILE A 46 -3.63 2.25 1.23
C ILE A 46 -4.81 2.64 0.37
N VAL A 47 -5.58 1.63 -0.04
CA VAL A 47 -6.83 1.78 -0.79
C VAL A 47 -7.99 1.40 0.12
N GLN A 48 -9.08 2.16 0.07
CA GLN A 48 -10.32 1.84 0.74
C GLN A 48 -11.30 1.19 -0.24
N ASP A 49 -11.88 0.06 0.14
CA ASP A 49 -12.94 -0.59 -0.64
C ASP A 49 -14.31 0.09 -0.41
N PRO A 50 -15.34 -0.24 -1.21
CA PRO A 50 -16.67 0.38 -1.07
C PRO A 50 -17.35 0.16 0.29
N ASP A 51 -16.99 -0.89 1.02
CA ASP A 51 -17.55 -1.23 2.34
C ASP A 51 -16.76 -0.57 3.49
N GLY A 52 -15.67 0.14 3.17
CA GLY A 52 -14.86 0.91 4.12
C GLY A 52 -13.65 0.17 4.68
N TYR A 53 -13.32 -1.03 4.19
CA TYR A 53 -12.12 -1.77 4.59
C TYR A 53 -10.87 -1.12 4.01
N LEU A 54 -9.79 -1.14 4.79
CA LEU A 54 -8.48 -0.62 4.38
C LEU A 54 -7.59 -1.78 3.90
N LEU A 55 -7.21 -1.70 2.63
CA LEU A 55 -6.30 -2.61 1.97
C LEU A 55 -4.94 -1.92 1.84
N ARG A 56 -3.95 -2.42 2.58
CA ARG A 56 -2.58 -1.93 2.52
C ARG A 56 -1.78 -2.78 1.57
N PHE A 57 -1.26 -2.16 0.51
CA PHE A 57 -0.34 -2.79 -0.43
C PHE A 57 1.08 -2.32 -0.13
N GLU A 58 2.02 -3.26 -0.18
CA GLU A 58 3.43 -2.97 0.09
C GLU A 58 4.34 -3.74 -0.86
N GLN A 59 5.51 -3.15 -1.11
CA GLN A 59 6.61 -3.75 -1.84
C GLN A 59 7.92 -3.32 -1.16
N GLY A 60 8.74 -4.30 -0.79
CA GLY A 60 10.04 -4.10 -0.12
C GLY A 60 11.21 -4.50 -1.01
#